data_AF-A0A8T4UJJ5-F1
#
_entry.id   AF-A0A8T4UJJ5-F1
#
_cell.length_a   1.000
_cell.length_b   1.000
_cell.length_c   1.000
_cell.angle_alpha   90.00
_cell.angle_beta   90.00
_cell.angle_gamma   90.00
#
_symmetry.space_group_name_H-M   'P 1'
#
loop_
_entity.id
_entity.type
_entity.pdbx_description
1 polymer ?
#
loop_
_entity_poly.entity_id
_entity_poly.type
_entity_poly.pdbx_seq_one_letter_code
_entity_poly.pdbx_strand_id
1 'polypeptide(L)'
;MIYIHGLRQLNRKSAEIECISLIRELKRKTPYPLEEPRVLDYFSEFLLSETDRKLIRQALEYLPPVVQELERIHAERDPLYEHINVERAVIMLKALPAPLEGNLSYLEQVGLWQEGAVPRIVGLLNSIPRLAGQEQALALQKMDALFKELLRCDALAFNAQGICGEEQTALASALRESFSTGFIFHVSVEETLKRLTFAQVRQRLPPESLSSFDTTIYRVEEICKGVERAYEANMRLVRWALVLYAYTKWLTS
;
A
#
# COMPACT_ATOMS: atom_id res chain seq x y z
N MET A 1 15.88 -12.67 -2.50
CA MET A 1 14.47 -12.55 -2.08
C MET A 1 14.49 -11.82 -0.75
N ILE A 2 13.72 -10.74 -0.61
CA ILE A 2 13.63 -9.94 0.62
C ILE A 2 12.53 -10.54 1.50
N TYR A 3 12.83 -10.90 2.77
CA TYR A 3 11.88 -11.52 3.71
C TYR A 3 11.06 -10.50 4.54
N ILE A 4 11.13 -9.21 4.21
CA ILE A 4 10.24 -8.21 4.81
C ILE A 4 8.87 -8.31 4.12
N HIS A 5 7.93 -8.97 4.78
CA HIS A 5 6.58 -9.23 4.28
C HIS A 5 5.55 -8.19 4.73
N GLY A 6 5.92 -7.31 5.66
CA GLY A 6 5.04 -6.24 6.14
C GLY A 6 5.80 -4.99 6.57
N LEU A 7 5.09 -3.88 6.67
CA LEU A 7 5.65 -2.54 6.92
C LEU A 7 6.40 -2.49 8.25
N ARG A 8 5.79 -3.03 9.30
CA ARG A 8 6.34 -3.02 10.67
C ARG A 8 7.44 -4.06 10.90
N GLN A 9 7.73 -4.91 9.91
CA GLN A 9 8.77 -5.93 10.04
C GLN A 9 10.17 -5.37 9.80
N LEU A 10 10.29 -4.22 9.11
CA LEU A 10 11.57 -3.54 8.97
C LEU A 10 12.04 -3.00 10.33
N ASN A 11 13.16 -3.55 10.77
CA ASN A 11 13.98 -3.03 11.85
C ASN A 11 15.47 -3.28 11.53
N ARG A 12 16.37 -2.65 12.28
CA ARG A 12 17.82 -2.80 12.07
C ARG A 12 18.27 -4.26 12.01
N LYS A 13 17.79 -5.13 12.92
CA LYS A 13 18.19 -6.54 12.94
C LYS A 13 17.74 -7.28 11.68
N SER A 14 16.50 -7.09 11.25
CA SER A 14 15.99 -7.66 10.00
C SER A 14 16.78 -7.16 8.80
N ALA A 15 17.07 -5.86 8.73
CA ALA A 15 17.84 -5.29 7.64
C ALA A 15 19.25 -5.88 7.57
N GLU A 16 19.94 -6.01 8.71
CA GLU A 16 21.26 -6.61 8.81
C GLU A 16 21.30 -8.05 8.27
N ILE A 17 20.27 -8.85 8.56
CA ILE A 17 20.11 -10.22 8.07
C ILE A 17 19.88 -10.22 6.55
N GLU A 18 18.91 -9.44 6.08
CA GLU A 18 18.54 -9.38 4.67
C GLU A 18 19.69 -8.89 3.79
N CYS A 19 20.47 -7.89 4.26
CA CYS A 19 21.59 -7.32 3.53
C CYS A 19 22.60 -8.35 3.05
N ILE A 20 22.88 -9.40 3.85
CA ILE A 20 23.89 -10.41 3.51
C ILE A 20 23.54 -11.08 2.18
N SER A 21 22.26 -11.40 1.99
CA SER A 21 21.77 -12.01 0.75
C SER A 21 21.76 -11.02 -0.42
N LEU A 22 21.40 -9.76 -0.15
CA LEU A 22 21.26 -8.71 -1.16
C LEU A 22 22.60 -8.25 -1.73
N ILE A 23 23.66 -8.17 -0.91
CA ILE A 23 24.98 -7.67 -1.36
C ILE A 23 25.53 -8.49 -2.54
N ARG A 24 25.32 -9.81 -2.55
CA ARG A 24 25.74 -10.68 -3.67
C ARG A 24 25.00 -10.33 -4.96
N GLU A 25 23.70 -10.06 -4.86
CA GLU A 25 22.88 -9.66 -6.00
C GLU A 25 23.26 -8.27 -6.51
N LEU A 26 23.49 -7.32 -5.59
CA LEU A 26 23.89 -5.94 -5.91
C LEU A 26 25.23 -5.92 -6.67
N LYS A 27 26.23 -6.65 -6.19
CA LYS A 27 27.53 -6.80 -6.88
C LYS A 27 27.40 -7.24 -8.35
N ARG A 28 26.40 -8.08 -8.64
CA ARG A 28 26.16 -8.60 -9.99
C ARG A 28 25.36 -7.64 -10.86
N LYS A 29 24.30 -7.05 -10.32
CA LYS A 29 23.35 -6.23 -11.10
C LYS A 29 23.79 -4.76 -11.21
N THR A 30 24.34 -4.22 -10.14
CA THR A 30 24.78 -2.83 -10.02
C THR A 30 26.23 -2.79 -9.51
N PRO A 31 27.20 -3.23 -10.33
CA PRO A 31 28.61 -3.20 -9.93
C PRO A 31 29.08 -1.76 -9.67
N TYR A 32 30.04 -1.61 -8.76
CA TYR A 32 30.69 -0.35 -8.50
C TYR A 32 31.79 -0.06 -9.55
N PRO A 33 31.97 1.19 -10.01
CA PRO A 33 31.17 2.38 -9.69
C PRO A 33 29.76 2.33 -10.30
N LEU A 34 28.79 2.87 -9.57
CA LEU A 34 27.39 2.95 -10.02
C LEU A 34 27.28 3.85 -11.25
N GLU A 35 26.63 3.34 -12.28
CA GLU A 35 26.22 4.11 -13.45
C GLU A 35 24.72 4.42 -13.34
N GLU A 36 24.31 5.65 -13.64
CA GLU A 36 22.90 6.07 -13.55
C GLU A 36 21.94 5.15 -14.31
N PRO A 37 22.23 4.67 -15.55
CA PRO A 37 21.33 3.76 -16.26
C PRO A 37 21.08 2.45 -15.51
N ARG A 38 22.11 1.88 -14.87
CA ARG A 38 21.95 0.64 -14.09
C ARG A 38 21.16 0.84 -12.81
N VAL A 39 21.28 2.03 -12.22
CA VAL A 39 20.45 2.42 -11.07
C VAL A 39 19.01 2.61 -11.52
N LEU A 40 18.76 3.26 -12.64
CA LEU A 40 17.41 3.35 -13.19
C LEU A 40 16.83 1.96 -13.45
N ASP A 41 17.56 1.07 -14.12
CA ASP A 41 17.06 -0.27 -14.43
C ASP A 41 16.75 -1.06 -13.16
N TYR A 42 17.69 -1.14 -12.22
CA TYR A 42 17.51 -1.96 -11.02
C TYR A 42 16.55 -1.34 -10.00
N PHE A 43 16.50 -0.02 -9.89
CA PHE A 43 15.66 0.66 -8.90
C PHE A 43 14.32 1.13 -9.45
N SER A 44 14.08 1.04 -10.76
CA SER A 44 12.81 1.41 -11.40
C SER A 44 11.60 0.75 -10.74
N GLU A 45 11.75 -0.51 -10.30
CA GLU A 45 10.71 -1.27 -9.61
C GLU A 45 10.29 -0.66 -8.25
N PHE A 46 11.15 0.16 -7.64
CA PHE A 46 10.85 0.84 -6.37
C PHE A 46 10.26 2.24 -6.57
N LEU A 47 10.36 2.78 -7.77
CA LEU A 47 9.88 4.11 -8.08
C LEU A 47 8.36 4.15 -8.01
N LEU A 48 7.85 5.25 -7.48
CA LEU A 48 6.42 5.53 -7.45
C LEU A 48 5.98 6.01 -8.83
N SER A 49 4.87 5.46 -9.31
CA SER A 49 4.26 5.84 -10.58
C SER A 49 3.08 6.78 -10.35
N GLU A 50 2.76 7.62 -11.35
CA GLU A 50 1.54 8.43 -11.31
C GLU A 50 0.28 7.55 -11.26
N THR A 51 0.35 6.35 -11.83
CA THR A 51 -0.73 5.36 -11.75
C THR A 51 -1.04 4.97 -10.31
N ASP A 52 -0.03 4.84 -9.44
CA ASP A 52 -0.25 4.52 -8.03
C ASP A 52 -1.06 5.62 -7.32
N ARG A 53 -0.67 6.89 -7.53
CA ARG A 53 -1.36 8.05 -6.96
C ARG A 53 -2.78 8.19 -7.50
N LYS A 54 -2.97 7.97 -8.80
CA LYS A 54 -4.28 8.02 -9.45
C LYS A 54 -5.26 7.01 -8.86
N LEU A 55 -4.85 5.76 -8.66
CA LEU A 55 -5.71 4.71 -8.10
C LEU A 55 -6.13 5.03 -6.65
N ILE A 56 -5.21 5.56 -5.84
CA ILE A 56 -5.50 5.97 -4.46
C ILE A 56 -6.49 7.14 -4.45
N ARG A 57 -6.29 8.13 -5.34
CA ARG A 57 -7.20 9.27 -5.49
C ARG A 57 -8.60 8.85 -5.93
N GLN A 58 -8.69 7.92 -6.90
CA GLN A 58 -9.96 7.35 -7.34
C GLN A 58 -10.69 6.63 -6.21
N ALA A 59 -9.99 5.86 -5.37
CA ALA A 59 -10.60 5.23 -4.20
C ALA A 59 -11.20 6.26 -3.22
N LEU A 60 -10.52 7.39 -2.99
CA LEU A 60 -11.05 8.49 -2.17
C LEU A 60 -12.31 9.12 -2.79
N GLU A 61 -12.38 9.25 -4.11
CA GLU A 61 -13.56 9.78 -4.81
C GLU A 61 -14.77 8.84 -4.72
N TYR A 62 -14.55 7.52 -4.72
CA TYR A 62 -15.62 6.52 -4.61
C TYR A 62 -16.13 6.32 -3.18
N LEU A 63 -15.35 6.65 -2.15
CA LEU A 63 -15.72 6.43 -0.75
C LEU A 63 -17.02 7.17 -0.35
N PRO A 64 -17.13 8.51 -0.51
CA PRO A 64 -18.33 9.25 -0.11
C PRO A 64 -19.64 8.74 -0.74
N PRO A 65 -19.74 8.52 -2.07
CA PRO A 65 -21.00 8.08 -2.66
C PRO A 65 -21.39 6.65 -2.25
N VAL A 66 -20.42 5.76 -1.97
CA VAL A 66 -20.72 4.42 -1.46
C VAL A 66 -21.21 4.47 -0.02
N VAL A 67 -20.56 5.26 0.84
CA VAL A 67 -20.97 5.43 2.23
C VAL A 67 -22.38 6.00 2.30
N GLN A 68 -22.67 7.05 1.52
CA GLN A 68 -23.99 7.68 1.47
C GLN A 68 -25.08 6.70 1.03
N GLU A 69 -24.81 5.89 0.01
CA GLU A 69 -25.78 4.89 -0.48
C GLU A 69 -26.07 3.82 0.58
N LEU A 70 -25.04 3.31 1.24
CA LEU A 70 -25.22 2.31 2.31
C LEU A 70 -25.90 2.91 3.55
N GLU A 71 -25.61 4.17 3.89
CA GLU A 71 -26.32 4.89 4.96
C GLU A 71 -27.79 5.10 4.62
N ARG A 72 -28.11 5.42 3.37
CA ARG A 72 -29.50 5.52 2.88
C ARG A 72 -30.21 4.17 3.02
N ILE A 73 -29.61 3.09 2.54
CA ILE A 73 -30.14 1.72 2.67
C ILE A 73 -30.35 1.36 4.15
N HIS A 74 -29.40 1.72 5.02
CA HIS A 74 -29.52 1.46 6.45
C HIS A 74 -30.68 2.25 7.10
N ALA A 75 -30.88 3.51 6.69
CA ALA A 75 -31.92 4.39 7.21
C ALA A 75 -33.34 3.99 6.76
N GLU A 76 -33.48 3.48 5.54
CA GLU A 76 -34.77 3.05 4.96
C GLU A 76 -35.38 1.85 5.70
N ARG A 77 -34.57 1.09 6.44
CA ARG A 77 -35.00 -0.11 7.19
C ARG A 77 -35.75 -1.12 6.32
N ASP A 78 -35.40 -1.20 5.03
CA ASP A 78 -36.00 -2.12 4.08
C ASP A 78 -35.64 -3.58 4.43
N PRO A 79 -36.63 -4.48 4.63
CA PRO A 79 -36.41 -5.89 4.98
C PRO A 79 -35.68 -6.69 3.89
N LEU A 80 -35.51 -6.13 2.69
CA LEU A 80 -34.66 -6.70 1.65
C LEU A 80 -33.19 -6.83 2.10
N TYR A 81 -32.74 -5.97 3.02
CA TYR A 81 -31.36 -5.87 3.45
C TYR A 81 -31.14 -6.39 4.87
N GLU A 82 -29.97 -6.97 5.09
CA GLU A 82 -29.51 -7.37 6.41
C GLU A 82 -28.83 -6.16 7.09
N HIS A 83 -29.58 -5.44 7.93
CA HIS A 83 -29.15 -4.15 8.47
C HIS A 83 -27.82 -4.18 9.21
N ILE A 84 -27.53 -5.26 9.95
CA ILE A 84 -26.27 -5.44 10.67
C ILE A 84 -25.09 -5.49 9.69
N ASN A 85 -25.29 -6.12 8.54
CA ASN A 85 -24.27 -6.23 7.51
C ASN A 85 -24.04 -4.91 6.77
N VAL A 86 -25.12 -4.16 6.50
CA VAL A 86 -25.01 -2.79 5.97
C VAL A 86 -24.27 -1.87 6.94
N GLU A 87 -24.61 -1.92 8.23
CA GLU A 87 -23.93 -1.13 9.27
C GLU A 87 -22.44 -1.45 9.35
N ARG A 88 -22.08 -2.74 9.35
CA ARG A 88 -20.67 -3.18 9.32
C ARG A 88 -19.93 -2.65 8.09
N ALA A 89 -20.55 -2.69 6.92
CA ALA A 89 -19.98 -2.15 5.68
C ALA A 89 -19.69 -0.65 5.81
N VAL A 90 -20.64 0.12 6.35
CA VAL A 90 -20.48 1.57 6.58
C VAL A 90 -19.32 1.84 7.54
N ILE A 91 -19.24 1.13 8.67
CA ILE A 91 -18.16 1.29 9.65
C ILE A 91 -16.80 1.00 9.01
N MET A 92 -16.71 -0.10 8.25
CA MET A 92 -15.48 -0.48 7.55
C MET A 92 -15.04 0.58 6.55
N LEU A 93 -15.95 1.08 5.71
CA LEU A 93 -15.65 2.10 4.71
C LEU A 93 -15.26 3.43 5.34
N LYS A 94 -15.92 3.84 6.44
CA LYS A 94 -15.59 5.08 7.17
C LYS A 94 -14.21 5.06 7.83
N ALA A 95 -13.59 3.90 8.01
CA ALA A 95 -12.24 3.79 8.56
C ALA A 95 -11.12 4.02 7.52
N LEU A 96 -11.45 4.07 6.22
CA LEU A 96 -10.48 4.14 5.12
C LEU A 96 -10.01 5.54 4.69
N PRO A 97 -10.80 6.64 4.80
CA PRO A 97 -10.39 7.95 4.27
C PRO A 97 -9.06 8.45 4.83
N ALA A 98 -8.93 8.52 6.17
CA ALA A 98 -7.73 9.03 6.82
C ALA A 98 -6.43 8.29 6.43
N PRO A 99 -6.36 6.95 6.44
CA PRO A 99 -5.14 6.26 6.00
C PRO A 99 -4.86 6.42 4.50
N LEU A 100 -5.88 6.49 3.63
CA LEU A 100 -5.69 6.73 2.20
C LEU A 100 -5.18 8.15 1.91
N GLU A 101 -5.71 9.16 2.59
CA GLU A 101 -5.23 10.55 2.52
C GLU A 101 -3.80 10.67 3.02
N GLY A 102 -3.48 10.03 4.16
CA GLY A 102 -2.12 9.96 4.68
C GLY A 102 -1.16 9.30 3.70
N ASN A 103 -1.59 8.22 3.04
CA ASN A 103 -0.83 7.58 1.98
C ASN A 103 -0.61 8.50 0.79
N LEU A 104 -1.65 9.16 0.29
CA LEU A 104 -1.56 10.04 -0.87
C LEU A 104 -0.59 11.20 -0.62
N SER A 105 -0.75 11.90 0.52
CA SER A 105 0.14 12.98 0.94
C SER A 105 1.59 12.52 1.03
N TYR A 106 1.82 11.34 1.60
CA TYR A 106 3.15 10.76 1.69
C TYR A 106 3.75 10.44 0.30
N LEU A 107 2.99 9.80 -0.59
CA LEU A 107 3.47 9.47 -1.93
C LEU A 107 3.69 10.71 -2.82
N GLU A 108 2.96 11.79 -2.58
CA GLU A 108 3.20 13.09 -3.23
C GLU A 108 4.56 13.67 -2.80
N GLN A 109 4.88 13.65 -1.50
CA GLN A 109 6.18 14.08 -0.97
C GLN A 109 7.33 13.24 -1.54
N VAL A 110 7.19 11.91 -1.52
CA VAL A 110 8.22 11.01 -2.07
C VAL A 110 8.36 11.19 -3.58
N GLY A 111 7.26 11.41 -4.30
CA GLY A 111 7.28 11.67 -5.74
C GLY A 111 8.11 12.90 -6.11
N LEU A 112 7.94 14.01 -5.38
CA LEU A 112 8.76 15.21 -5.55
C LEU A 112 10.23 14.96 -5.24
N TRP A 113 10.52 14.19 -4.19
CA TRP A 113 11.89 13.81 -3.87
C TRP A 113 12.52 12.92 -4.95
N GLN A 114 11.75 12.00 -5.53
CA GLN A 114 12.21 11.05 -6.55
C GLN A 114 12.70 11.74 -7.82
N GLU A 115 12.16 12.92 -8.15
CA GLU A 115 12.64 13.77 -9.24
C GLU A 115 14.12 14.15 -9.01
N GLY A 116 15.02 13.56 -9.79
CA GLY A 116 16.47 13.74 -9.62
C GLY A 116 17.06 13.02 -8.40
N ALA A 117 16.34 12.09 -7.76
CA ALA A 117 16.92 11.25 -6.69
C ALA A 117 18.03 10.35 -7.23
N VAL A 118 17.90 9.84 -8.47
CA VAL A 118 18.85 8.89 -9.04
C VAL A 118 20.27 9.46 -9.18
N PRO A 119 20.50 10.63 -9.84
CA PRO A 119 21.84 11.23 -9.88
C PRO A 119 22.39 11.54 -8.49
N ARG A 120 21.53 12.00 -7.56
CA ARG A 120 21.92 12.30 -6.17
C ARG A 120 22.40 11.05 -5.42
N ILE A 121 21.66 9.95 -5.52
CA ILE A 121 21.99 8.67 -4.90
C ILE A 121 23.26 8.09 -5.52
N VAL A 122 23.38 8.10 -6.85
CA VAL A 122 24.57 7.62 -7.57
C VAL A 122 25.81 8.39 -7.14
N GLY A 123 25.75 9.72 -7.13
CA GLY A 123 26.87 10.57 -6.69
C GLY A 123 27.25 10.32 -5.23
N LEU A 124 26.25 10.20 -4.35
CA LEU A 124 26.48 9.93 -2.92
C LEU A 124 27.12 8.57 -2.71
N LEU A 125 26.55 7.49 -3.26
CA LEU A 125 27.08 6.13 -3.10
C LEU A 125 28.47 5.99 -3.74
N ASN A 126 28.72 6.61 -4.90
CA ASN A 126 30.04 6.57 -5.52
C ASN A 126 31.12 7.32 -4.74
N SER A 127 30.74 8.27 -3.88
CA SER A 127 31.69 8.98 -3.01
C SER A 127 32.15 8.12 -1.83
N ILE A 128 31.28 7.27 -1.26
CA ILE A 128 31.49 6.59 0.03
C ILE A 128 32.84 5.87 0.15
N PRO A 129 33.28 5.03 -0.82
CA PRO A 129 34.53 4.27 -0.69
C PRO A 129 35.80 5.12 -0.63
N ARG A 130 35.72 6.39 -1.01
CA ARG A 130 36.86 7.32 -1.12
C ARG A 130 36.98 8.25 0.08
N LEU A 131 35.98 8.27 0.96
CA LEU A 131 35.91 9.19 2.09
C LEU A 131 36.48 8.54 3.35
N ALA A 132 37.14 9.33 4.18
CA ALA A 132 37.65 8.89 5.48
C ALA A 132 37.29 9.90 6.58
N GLY A 133 37.12 9.42 7.81
CA GLY A 133 36.88 10.27 8.97
C GLY A 133 35.61 11.12 8.85
N GLN A 134 35.77 12.45 8.93
CA GLN A 134 34.64 13.39 8.95
C GLN A 134 33.84 13.44 7.65
N GLU A 135 34.48 13.27 6.49
CA GLU A 135 33.78 13.33 5.21
C GLU A 135 32.85 12.12 5.03
N GLN A 136 33.30 10.95 5.49
CA GLN A 136 32.49 9.73 5.47
C GLN A 136 31.28 9.88 6.41
N ALA A 137 31.48 10.46 7.59
CA ALA A 137 30.38 10.76 8.51
C ALA A 137 29.34 11.71 7.89
N LEU A 138 29.78 12.74 7.15
CA LEU A 138 28.89 13.67 6.45
C LEU A 138 28.10 12.97 5.33
N ALA A 139 28.73 12.07 4.57
CA ALA A 139 28.04 11.30 3.54
C ALA A 139 26.99 10.34 4.14
N LEU A 140 27.31 9.70 5.26
CA LEU A 140 26.36 8.85 5.98
C LEU A 140 25.17 9.64 6.55
N GLN A 141 25.40 10.86 7.07
CA GLN A 141 24.30 11.75 7.48
C GLN A 141 23.37 12.11 6.32
N LYS A 142 23.91 12.31 5.12
CA LYS A 142 23.08 12.52 3.92
C LYS A 142 22.27 11.27 3.57
N MET A 143 22.82 10.07 3.74
CA MET A 143 22.08 8.82 3.58
C MET A 143 20.97 8.66 4.63
N ASP A 144 21.22 9.05 5.89
CA ASP A 144 20.21 9.01 6.95
C ASP A 144 19.02 9.92 6.65
N ALA A 145 19.28 11.11 6.09
CA ALA A 145 18.21 11.99 5.61
C ALA A 145 17.36 11.31 4.51
N LEU A 146 17.98 10.55 3.60
CA LEU A 146 17.24 9.78 2.59
C LEU A 146 16.40 8.67 3.21
N PHE A 147 16.93 7.95 4.20
CA PHE A 147 16.15 6.93 4.91
C PHE A 147 14.96 7.54 5.65
N LYS A 148 15.11 8.73 6.22
CA LYS A 148 14.02 9.44 6.89
C LYS A 148 12.85 9.73 5.94
N GLU A 149 13.13 10.19 4.72
CA GLU A 149 12.10 10.42 3.71
C GLU A 149 11.42 9.11 3.28
N LEU A 150 12.20 8.06 3.04
CA LEU A 150 11.68 6.75 2.60
C LEU A 150 10.94 5.96 3.69
N LEU A 151 11.26 6.19 4.97
CA LEU A 151 10.74 5.38 6.08
C LEU A 151 9.85 6.15 7.05
N ARG A 152 9.73 7.48 6.90
CA ARG A 152 8.97 8.37 7.79
C ARG A 152 9.43 8.28 9.26
N CYS A 153 10.69 7.90 9.48
CA CYS A 153 11.27 7.65 10.79
C CYS A 153 12.78 7.96 10.80
N ASP A 154 13.30 8.39 11.95
CA ASP A 154 14.75 8.64 12.14
C ASP A 154 15.56 7.36 12.37
N ALA A 155 14.89 6.22 12.58
CA ALA A 155 15.51 4.90 12.69
C ALA A 155 15.26 4.09 11.42
N LEU A 156 16.05 3.03 11.22
CA LEU A 156 15.83 2.04 10.15
C LEU A 156 14.62 1.15 10.50
N ALA A 157 13.44 1.76 10.49
CA ALA A 157 12.13 1.19 10.74
C ALA A 157 11.09 2.04 10.00
N PHE A 158 10.03 1.43 9.49
CA PHE A 158 9.01 2.16 8.76
C PHE A 158 7.88 2.63 9.68
N ASN A 159 7.62 3.94 9.71
CA ASN A 159 6.49 4.48 10.45
C ASN A 159 5.20 4.31 9.63
N ALA A 160 4.44 3.28 9.95
CA ALA A 160 3.15 2.96 9.32
C ALA A 160 1.96 3.71 9.94
N GLN A 161 2.17 4.66 10.86
CA GLN A 161 1.06 5.37 11.50
C GLN A 161 0.33 6.26 10.48
N GLY A 162 -1.01 6.19 10.52
CA GLY A 162 -1.89 7.04 9.70
C GLY A 162 -1.84 6.76 8.20
N ILE A 163 -1.41 5.56 7.79
CA ILE A 163 -1.35 5.14 6.39
C ILE A 163 -1.93 3.72 6.24
N CYS A 164 -2.17 3.28 5.01
CA CYS A 164 -2.63 1.92 4.73
C CYS A 164 -1.55 0.88 5.04
N GLY A 165 -1.85 0.02 6.01
CA GLY A 165 -1.05 -1.13 6.39
C GLY A 165 -1.80 -2.45 6.21
N GLU A 166 -1.32 -3.47 6.92
CA GLU A 166 -1.88 -4.83 6.91
C GLU A 166 -3.34 -4.87 7.40
N GLU A 167 -3.69 -4.00 8.35
CA GLU A 167 -5.05 -3.91 8.89
C GLU A 167 -6.05 -3.43 7.83
N GLN A 168 -5.70 -2.37 7.08
CA GLN A 168 -6.56 -1.81 6.04
C GLN A 168 -6.70 -2.75 4.84
N THR A 169 -5.62 -3.44 4.46
CA THR A 169 -5.66 -4.44 3.38
C THR A 169 -6.50 -5.66 3.76
N ALA A 170 -6.41 -6.15 4.99
CA ALA A 170 -7.29 -7.21 5.49
C ALA A 170 -8.77 -6.77 5.48
N LEU A 171 -9.07 -5.55 5.91
CA LEU A 171 -10.41 -4.98 5.87
C LEU A 171 -10.93 -4.87 4.43
N ALA A 172 -10.13 -4.35 3.50
CA ALA A 172 -10.50 -4.25 2.08
C ALA A 172 -10.77 -5.64 1.47
N SER A 173 -9.95 -6.65 1.80
CA SER A 173 -10.19 -8.02 1.36
C SER A 173 -11.51 -8.58 1.88
N ALA A 174 -11.78 -8.41 3.18
CA ALA A 174 -13.04 -8.85 3.79
C ALA A 174 -14.25 -8.14 3.18
N LEU A 175 -14.14 -6.84 2.88
CA LEU A 175 -15.21 -6.07 2.26
C LEU A 175 -15.51 -6.59 0.85
N ARG A 176 -14.49 -6.77 0.01
CA ARG A 176 -14.64 -7.32 -1.35
C ARG A 176 -15.28 -8.71 -1.34
N GLU A 177 -14.83 -9.61 -0.46
CA GLU A 177 -15.41 -10.94 -0.31
C GLU A 177 -16.89 -10.87 0.10
N SER A 178 -17.20 -10.04 1.10
CA SER A 178 -18.56 -9.85 1.60
C SER A 178 -19.49 -9.35 0.49
N PHE A 179 -19.09 -8.31 -0.25
CA PHE A 179 -19.87 -7.78 -1.37
C PHE A 179 -20.05 -8.79 -2.51
N SER A 180 -19.02 -9.59 -2.84
CA SER A 180 -19.11 -10.62 -3.88
C SER A 180 -20.13 -11.73 -3.56
N THR A 181 -20.38 -11.95 -2.27
CA THR A 181 -21.34 -12.96 -1.78
C THR A 181 -22.73 -12.39 -1.50
N GLY A 182 -22.95 -11.10 -1.78
CA GLY A 182 -24.26 -10.46 -1.59
C GLY A 182 -24.68 -10.34 -0.13
N PHE A 183 -23.71 -10.31 0.79
CA PHE A 183 -23.96 -10.36 2.24
C PHE A 183 -24.89 -9.26 2.77
N ILE A 184 -25.03 -8.15 2.06
CA ILE A 184 -25.91 -7.05 2.48
C ILE A 184 -27.40 -7.40 2.31
N PHE A 185 -27.73 -8.39 1.51
CA PHE A 185 -29.11 -8.82 1.31
C PHE A 185 -29.54 -9.80 2.40
N HIS A 186 -30.79 -9.65 2.83
CA HIS A 186 -31.38 -10.62 3.73
C HIS A 186 -31.55 -11.96 3.01
N VAL A 187 -30.99 -13.02 3.59
CA VAL A 187 -31.14 -14.40 3.12
C VAL A 187 -32.05 -15.12 4.11
N SER A 188 -33.17 -15.66 3.61
CA SER A 188 -34.14 -16.34 4.46
C SER A 188 -33.59 -17.66 5.01
N VAL A 189 -34.22 -18.16 6.08
CA VAL A 189 -33.88 -19.46 6.68
C VAL A 189 -34.03 -20.58 5.67
N GLU A 190 -35.07 -20.54 4.83
CA GLU A 190 -35.30 -21.55 3.79
C GLU A 190 -34.17 -21.56 2.74
N GLU A 191 -33.75 -20.39 2.27
CA GLU A 191 -32.63 -20.27 1.32
C GLU A 191 -31.31 -20.76 1.91
N THR A 192 -31.10 -20.46 3.21
CA THR A 192 -29.95 -20.95 3.97
C THR A 192 -29.96 -22.48 4.09
N LEU A 193 -31.11 -23.07 4.43
CA LEU A 193 -31.29 -24.52 4.53
C LEU A 193 -31.09 -25.23 3.18
N LYS A 194 -31.53 -24.60 2.09
CA LYS A 194 -31.33 -25.09 0.72
C LYS A 194 -29.93 -24.84 0.17
N ARG A 195 -29.05 -24.17 0.93
CA ARG A 195 -27.69 -23.79 0.51
C ARG A 195 -27.67 -23.05 -0.83
N LEU A 196 -28.64 -22.15 -1.03
CA LEU A 196 -28.67 -21.36 -2.25
C LEU A 196 -27.47 -20.42 -2.33
N THR A 197 -26.84 -20.38 -3.50
CA THR A 197 -25.79 -19.41 -3.81
C THR A 197 -26.38 -18.01 -3.98
N PHE A 198 -25.57 -16.96 -3.80
CA PHE A 198 -26.05 -15.60 -4.05
C PHE A 198 -26.54 -15.42 -5.50
N ALA A 199 -25.92 -16.08 -6.48
CA ALA A 199 -26.39 -16.05 -7.86
C ALA A 199 -27.85 -16.54 -8.03
N GLN A 200 -28.29 -17.47 -7.17
CA GLN A 200 -29.68 -17.94 -7.14
C GLN A 200 -30.58 -16.95 -6.38
N VAL A 201 -30.12 -16.42 -5.24
CA VAL A 201 -30.85 -15.39 -4.46
C VAL A 201 -31.10 -14.13 -5.30
N ARG A 202 -30.15 -13.74 -6.16
CA ARG A 202 -30.30 -12.60 -7.08
C ARG A 202 -31.55 -12.66 -7.95
N GLN A 203 -32.07 -13.85 -8.28
CA GLN A 203 -33.24 -14.00 -9.16
C GLN A 203 -34.54 -13.46 -8.56
N ARG A 204 -34.62 -13.35 -7.22
CA ARG A 204 -35.82 -12.80 -6.54
C ARG A 204 -35.70 -11.33 -6.15
N LEU A 205 -34.53 -10.72 -6.32
CA LEU A 205 -34.29 -9.34 -5.90
C LEU A 205 -34.87 -8.36 -6.94
N PRO A 206 -35.42 -7.21 -6.52
CA PRO A 206 -35.89 -6.18 -7.44
C PRO A 206 -34.76 -5.70 -8.36
N PRO A 207 -35.02 -5.50 -9.68
CA PRO A 207 -33.99 -5.06 -10.63
C PRO A 207 -33.31 -3.74 -10.24
N GLU A 208 -34.07 -2.81 -9.66
CA GLU A 208 -33.58 -1.50 -9.21
C GLU A 208 -32.55 -1.64 -8.07
N SER A 209 -32.87 -2.48 -7.07
CA SER A 209 -31.98 -2.80 -5.95
C SER A 209 -30.71 -3.53 -6.43
N LEU A 210 -30.85 -4.44 -7.38
CA LEU A 210 -29.71 -5.13 -8.02
C LEU A 210 -28.79 -4.16 -8.76
N SER A 211 -29.36 -3.24 -9.54
CA SER A 211 -28.59 -2.24 -10.29
C SER A 211 -27.83 -1.29 -9.36
N SER A 212 -28.46 -0.83 -8.28
CA SER A 212 -27.76 -0.01 -7.27
C SER A 212 -26.64 -0.80 -6.58
N PHE A 213 -26.92 -2.05 -6.22
CA PHE A 213 -25.95 -2.92 -5.60
C PHE A 213 -24.75 -3.22 -6.49
N ASP A 214 -24.96 -3.54 -7.77
CA ASP A 214 -23.87 -3.81 -8.71
C ASP A 214 -22.97 -2.57 -8.90
N THR A 215 -23.57 -1.38 -8.92
CA THR A 215 -22.82 -0.11 -8.93
C THR A 215 -22.00 0.05 -7.65
N THR A 216 -22.59 -0.30 -6.50
CA THR A 216 -21.93 -0.26 -5.19
C THR A 216 -20.77 -1.26 -5.13
N ILE A 217 -20.94 -2.49 -5.62
CA ILE A 217 -19.88 -3.50 -5.70
C ILE A 217 -18.72 -2.97 -6.52
N TYR A 218 -18.98 -2.47 -7.73
CA TYR A 218 -17.92 -1.94 -8.59
C TYR A 218 -17.10 -0.86 -7.89
N ARG A 219 -17.77 0.09 -7.22
CA ARG A 219 -17.09 1.15 -6.46
C ARG A 219 -16.30 0.60 -5.29
N VAL A 220 -16.83 -0.38 -4.56
CA VAL A 220 -16.13 -1.08 -3.47
C VAL A 220 -14.87 -1.78 -4.00
N GLU A 221 -14.93 -2.42 -5.16
CA GLU A 221 -13.76 -3.04 -5.80
C GLU A 221 -12.69 -2.00 -6.13
N GLU A 222 -13.05 -0.85 -6.68
CA GLU A 222 -12.13 0.24 -6.97
C GLU A 222 -11.50 0.82 -5.67
N ILE A 223 -12.28 0.95 -4.60
CA ILE A 223 -11.77 1.33 -3.27
C ILE A 223 -10.74 0.31 -2.78
N CYS A 224 -11.05 -0.99 -2.89
CA CYS A 224 -10.14 -2.05 -2.45
C CYS A 224 -8.83 -2.05 -3.25
N LYS A 225 -8.89 -1.83 -4.57
CA LYS A 225 -7.70 -1.66 -5.41
C LYS A 225 -6.84 -0.48 -4.95
N GLY A 226 -7.45 0.64 -4.59
CA GLY A 226 -6.72 1.79 -4.04
C GLY A 226 -6.01 1.49 -2.72
N VAL A 227 -6.66 0.76 -1.81
CA VAL A 227 -6.05 0.34 -0.53
C VAL A 227 -4.86 -0.61 -0.74
N GLU A 228 -5.02 -1.61 -1.60
CA GLU A 228 -3.93 -2.53 -1.96
C GLU A 228 -2.76 -1.79 -2.59
N ARG A 229 -3.06 -0.88 -3.52
CA ARG A 229 -2.06 -0.05 -4.20
C ARG A 229 -1.28 0.85 -3.23
N ALA A 230 -1.98 1.46 -2.27
CA ALA A 230 -1.36 2.25 -1.20
C ALA A 230 -0.38 1.42 -0.38
N TYR A 231 -0.79 0.21 0.02
CA TYR A 231 0.07 -0.72 0.75
C TYR A 231 1.29 -1.17 -0.07
N GLU A 232 1.09 -1.55 -1.33
CA GLU A 232 2.17 -1.95 -2.25
C GLU A 232 3.19 -0.83 -2.48
N ALA A 233 2.74 0.42 -2.58
CA ALA A 233 3.61 1.59 -2.66
C ALA A 233 4.46 1.74 -1.40
N ASN A 234 3.86 1.64 -0.21
CA ASN A 234 4.59 1.68 1.06
C ASN A 234 5.64 0.55 1.15
N MET A 235 5.27 -0.67 0.73
CA MET A 235 6.20 -1.81 0.72
C MET A 235 7.35 -1.64 -0.28
N ARG A 236 7.14 -0.99 -1.43
CA ARG A 236 8.23 -0.64 -2.35
C ARG A 236 9.24 0.29 -1.71
N LEU A 237 8.80 1.27 -0.94
CA LEU A 237 9.68 2.22 -0.24
C LEU A 237 10.50 1.54 0.87
N VAL A 238 9.88 0.62 1.62
CA VAL A 238 10.56 -0.26 2.58
C VAL A 238 11.67 -1.09 1.90
N ARG A 239 11.35 -1.71 0.77
CA ARG A 239 12.33 -2.51 0.00
C ARG A 239 13.45 -1.64 -0.55
N TRP A 240 13.14 -0.44 -1.02
CA TRP A 240 14.13 0.51 -1.52
C TRP A 240 15.12 0.90 -0.44
N ALA A 241 14.62 1.29 0.73
CA ALA A 241 15.46 1.63 1.88
C ALA A 241 16.37 0.46 2.26
N LEU A 242 15.86 -0.78 2.23
CA LEU A 242 16.67 -1.96 2.51
C LEU A 242 17.79 -2.17 1.48
N VAL A 243 17.50 -1.99 0.20
CA VAL A 243 18.49 -2.09 -0.88
C VAL A 243 19.57 -1.02 -0.74
N LEU A 244 19.19 0.23 -0.46
CA LEU A 244 20.13 1.33 -0.22
C LEU A 244 21.01 1.07 1.01
N TYR A 245 20.42 0.52 2.07
CA TYR A 245 21.15 0.13 3.27
C TYR A 245 22.15 -0.99 3.01
N ALA A 246 21.76 -2.03 2.25
CA ALA A 246 22.65 -3.11 1.83
C ALA A 246 23.82 -2.58 0.98
N TYR A 247 23.54 -1.63 0.07
CA TYR A 247 24.56 -1.03 -0.78
C TYR A 247 25.56 -0.20 0.04
N THR A 248 25.07 0.65 0.94
CA THR A 248 25.91 1.44 1.87
C THR A 248 26.81 0.51 2.67
N LYS A 249 26.25 -0.56 3.25
CA LYS A 249 27.02 -1.54 4.03
C LYS A 249 28.11 -2.21 3.21
N TRP A 250 27.83 -2.59 1.96
CA TRP A 250 28.85 -3.16 1.07
C TRP A 250 29.98 -2.16 0.82
N LEU A 251 29.68 -0.90 0.55
CA LEU A 251 30.70 0.11 0.26
C LEU A 251 31.57 0.49 1.47
N THR A 252 31.07 0.31 2.69
CA THR A 252 31.80 0.61 3.93
C THR A 252 32.50 -0.60 4.56
N SER A 253 32.25 -1.82 4.06
CA SER A 253 32.86 -3.06 4.55
C SER A 253 34.07 -3.43 3.73
#